data_AF-A0A967HFF9-F1
#
_entry.id   AF-A0A967HFF9-F1
#
_cell.length_a   1.000
_cell.length_b   1.000
_cell.length_c   1.000
_cell.angle_alpha   90.00
_cell.angle_beta   90.00
_cell.angle_gamma   90.00
#
_symmetry.space_group_name_H-M   'P 1'
#
loop_
_entity.id
_entity.type
_entity.pdbx_description
1 polymer ?
#
loop_
_entity_poly.entity_id
_entity_poly.type
_entity_poly.pdbx_seq_one_letter_code
_entity_poly.pdbx_strand_id
1 'polypeptide(L)' 'AVPGRPAPLLVERSAVEGMARGSVVVDLAADSGGNVEGSVPGEEVMVGGVRMWGGSNVPSQLPVHAS' A
#
# COMPACT_ATOMS: atom_id res chain seq x y z
N ALA A 1 7.80 -8.18 -4.59
CA ALA A 1 7.97 -7.60 -5.93
C ALA A 1 8.86 -8.50 -6.78
N VAL A 2 8.57 -8.64 -8.07
CA VAL A 2 9.50 -9.29 -9.01
C VAL A 2 10.46 -8.21 -9.52
N PRO A 3 11.80 -8.36 -9.35
CA PRO A 3 12.75 -7.35 -9.80
C PRO A 3 12.57 -7.01 -11.28
N GLY A 4 12.49 -5.71 -11.59
CA GLY A 4 12.38 -5.19 -12.96
C GLY A 4 10.96 -5.17 -13.56
N ARG A 5 9.92 -5.54 -12.80
CA ARG A 5 8.52 -5.41 -13.26
C ARG A 5 7.69 -4.60 -12.27
N PRO A 6 6.71 -3.82 -12.75
CA PRO A 6 5.71 -3.21 -11.89
C PRO A 6 5.05 -4.27 -10.99
N ALA A 7 4.64 -3.86 -9.79
CA ALA A 7 3.80 -4.67 -8.94
C ALA A 7 2.50 -5.00 -9.70
N PRO A 8 2.01 -6.25 -9.60
CA PRO A 8 0.72 -6.58 -10.20
C PRO A 8 -0.39 -5.86 -9.45
N LEU A 9 -1.38 -5.34 -10.17
CA LEU A 9 -2.62 -4.87 -9.54
C LEU A 9 -3.42 -6.10 -9.05
N LEU A 10 -3.63 -6.20 -7.74
CA LEU A 10 -4.32 -7.34 -7.11
C LEU A 10 -5.63 -6.94 -6.44
N VAL A 11 -5.74 -5.67 -6.01
CA VAL A 11 -6.89 -5.16 -5.27
C VAL A 11 -7.36 -3.86 -5.93
N GLU A 12 -8.54 -3.92 -6.54
CA GLU A 12 -9.21 -2.73 -7.09
C GLU A 12 -9.68 -1.80 -5.97
N ARG A 13 -9.81 -0.50 -6.25
CA ARG A 13 -10.26 0.50 -5.25
C ARG A 13 -11.65 0.15 -4.71
N SER A 14 -12.53 -0.37 -5.56
CA SER A 14 -13.89 -0.79 -5.16
C SER A 14 -13.89 -1.92 -4.13
N ALA A 15 -12.89 -2.82 -4.17
CA ALA A 15 -12.73 -3.86 -3.16
C ALA A 15 -12.34 -3.25 -1.81
N VAL A 16 -11.50 -2.21 -1.80
CA VAL A 16 -11.14 -1.46 -0.60
C VAL A 16 -12.36 -0.70 -0.04
N GLU A 17 -13.14 -0.04 -0.90
CA GLU A 17 -14.37 0.66 -0.47
C GLU A 17 -15.41 -0.25 0.18
N GLY A 18 -15.45 -1.53 -0.22
CA GLY A 18 -16.35 -2.53 0.36
C GLY A 18 -15.91 -3.09 1.72
N MET A 19 -14.73 -2.73 2.24
CA MET A 19 -14.27 -3.21 3.54
C MET A 19 -15.03 -2.51 4.69
N ALA A 20 -15.00 -3.12 5.88
CA ALA A 20 -15.60 -2.52 7.06
C ALA A 20 -14.96 -1.15 7.38
N ARG A 21 -15.79 -0.16 7.74
CA ARG A 21 -15.32 1.17 8.13
C ARG A 21 -14.33 1.08 9.30
N GLY A 22 -13.22 1.81 9.19
CA GLY A 22 -12.12 1.76 10.16
C GLY A 22 -11.07 0.69 9.86
N SER A 23 -11.25 -0.12 8.82
CA SER A 23 -10.20 -1.01 8.33
C SER A 23 -8.96 -0.22 7.90
N VAL A 24 -7.82 -0.92 7.88
CA VAL A 24 -6.55 -0.38 7.41
C VAL A 24 -5.99 -1.28 6.31
N VAL A 25 -5.53 -0.67 5.22
CA VAL A 25 -4.81 -1.34 4.13
C VAL A 25 -3.37 -0.83 4.11
N VAL A 26 -2.42 -1.75 4.03
CA VAL A 26 -0.98 -1.45 3.93
C VAL A 26 -0.44 -2.08 2.66
N ASP A 27 -0.03 -1.25 1.70
CA ASP A 27 0.56 -1.71 0.45
C ASP A 27 2.08 -1.50 0.46
N LEU A 28 2.81 -2.56 0.78
CA LEU A 28 4.27 -2.56 0.83
C LEU A 28 4.93 -2.48 -0.56
N ALA A 29 4.16 -2.61 -1.64
CA ALA A 29 4.67 -2.59 -3.01
C ALA A 29 4.44 -1.25 -3.72
N ALA A 30 3.99 -0.21 -2.99
CA ALA A 30 3.63 1.09 -3.55
C ALA A 30 4.79 1.67 -4.39
N ASP A 31 6.03 1.66 -3.88
CA ASP A 31 7.24 2.14 -4.59
C ASP A 31 7.47 1.45 -5.96
N SER A 32 6.87 0.29 -6.19
CA SER A 32 7.01 -0.50 -7.42
C SER A 32 5.74 -0.53 -8.29
N GLY A 33 4.77 0.35 -8.03
CA GLY A 33 3.50 0.43 -8.77
C GLY A 33 2.27 0.02 -7.96
N GLY A 34 2.46 -0.56 -6.77
CA GLY A 34 1.39 -0.94 -5.85
C GLY A 34 0.62 -2.21 -6.21
N ASN A 35 0.18 -2.94 -5.19
CA ASN A 35 -0.79 -4.03 -5.35
C ASN A 35 -2.24 -3.53 -5.28
N VAL A 36 -2.45 -2.32 -4.75
CA VAL A 36 -3.77 -1.74 -4.52
C VAL A 36 -3.96 -0.51 -5.40
N GLU A 37 -5.09 -0.45 -6.10
CA GLU A 37 -5.41 0.66 -6.98
C GLU A 37 -5.47 1.99 -6.19
N GLY A 38 -4.73 2.99 -6.65
CA GLY A 38 -4.67 4.30 -6.00
C GLY A 38 -3.80 4.34 -4.75
N SER A 39 -2.96 3.32 -4.51
CA SER A 39 -1.85 3.38 -3.57
C SER A 39 -0.83 4.43 -4.01
N VAL A 40 -0.46 5.34 -3.11
CA VAL A 40 0.53 6.40 -3.37
C VAL A 40 1.69 6.20 -2.40
N PRO A 41 2.93 6.02 -2.88
CA PRO A 41 4.08 5.77 -2.01
C PRO A 41 4.30 6.89 -0.99
N GLY A 42 4.38 6.52 0.27
CA GLY A 42 4.62 7.44 1.38
C GLY A 42 3.39 8.18 1.89
N GLU A 43 2.22 7.99 1.27
CA GLU A 43 1.01 8.72 1.61
C GLU A 43 -0.05 7.83 2.28
N GLU A 44 -0.87 8.46 3.11
CA GLU A 44 -2.12 7.90 3.62
C GLU A 44 -3.31 8.51 2.88
N VAL A 45 -4.20 7.65 2.39
CA VAL A 45 -5.42 8.06 1.68
C VAL A 45 -6.64 7.38 2.31
N MET A 46 -7.79 8.07 2.27
CA MET A 46 -9.06 7.53 2.75
C MET A 46 -9.90 7.00 1.59
N VAL A 47 -10.39 5.76 1.70
CA VAL A 47 -11.19 5.08 0.67
C VAL A 47 -12.40 4.44 1.34
N GLY A 48 -13.62 4.93 1.10
CA GLY A 48 -14.84 4.32 1.67
C GLY A 48 -14.89 4.21 3.20
N GLY A 49 -14.11 5.02 3.93
CA GLY A 49 -13.97 4.90 5.40
C GLY A 49 -12.88 3.93 5.87
N VAL A 50 -12.07 3.41 4.95
CA VAL A 50 -10.83 2.65 5.16
C VAL A 50 -9.65 3.59 5.03
N ARG A 51 -8.65 3.44 5.90
CA ARG A 51 -7.37 4.14 5.76
C ARG A 51 -6.39 3.26 5.00
N MET A 52 -5.87 3.75 3.89
CA MET A 52 -4.88 3.04 3.09
C MET A 52 -3.55 3.78 3.14
N TRP A 53 -2.47 3.07 3.42
CA TRP A 53 -1.11 3.61 3.39
C TRP A 53 -0.29 2.91 2.30
N GLY A 54 0.31 3.70 1.41
CA GLY A 54 1.31 3.23 0.47
C GLY A 54 2.69 3.22 1.12
N GLY A 55 3.24 2.04 1.36
CA GLY A 55 4.57 1.91 1.96
C GLY A 55 5.66 2.48 1.05
N SER A 56 6.43 3.44 1.57
CA SER A 56 7.66 3.91 0.90
C SER A 56 8.86 3.78 1.81
N ASN A 57 9.94 3.18 1.29
CA ASN A 57 11.18 2.94 2.01
C ASN A 57 10.97 2.35 3.43
N VAL A 58 10.05 1.38 3.54
CA VAL A 58 9.60 0.81 4.81
C VAL A 58 10.76 0.29 5.69
N PRO A 59 11.80 -0.38 5.16
CA PRO A 59 12.94 -0.83 5.99
C PRO A 59 13.63 0.31 6.75
N SER A 60 13.71 1.51 6.16
CA SER A 60 14.34 2.67 6.81
C SER A 60 13.54 3.20 8.00
N GLN A 61 12.29 2.79 8.16
CA GLN A 61 11.45 3.14 9.31
C GLN A 61 11.71 2.23 10.53
N LEU A 62 12.47 1.14 10.36
CA LEU A 62 12.89 0.22 11.42
C LEU A 62 14.41 -0.01 11.38
N PRO A 63 15.24 1.04 11.54
CA PRO A 63 16.67 0.99 11.24
C PRO A 63 17.46 0.04 12.16
N VAL A 64 16.99 -0.19 13.38
CA VAL A 64 17.68 -1.06 14.38
C VAL A 64 17.72 -2.53 13.94
N HIS A 65 16.72 -3.00 13.17
CA HIS A 65 16.63 -4.40 12.73
C HIS A 65 16.79 -4.57 11.22
N ALA A 66 17.02 -3.47 10.48
CA ALA A 66 17.13 -3.50 9.02
C ALA A 66 18.57 -3.69 8.51
N SER A 67 19.58 -3.52 9.39
CA SER A 67 21.01 -3.66 9.10
C SER A 67 21.59 -5.02 9.52
#